data_AF-A0A8C2RR76-F1
#
_entry.id   AF-A0A8C2RR76-F1
#
_cell.length_a   1.000
_cell.length_b   1.000
_cell.length_c   1.000
_cell.angle_alpha   90.00
_cell.angle_beta   90.00
_cell.angle_gamma   90.00
#
_symmetry.space_group_name_H-M   'P 1'
#
loop_
_entity.id
_entity.type
_entity.pdbx_description
1 polymer ?
#
loop_
_entity_poly.entity_id
_entity_poly.type
_entity_poly.pdbx_seq_one_letter_code
_entity_poly.pdbx_strand_id
1 'polypeptide(L)'
;MNSQKDCLVCLVFRDDGRCQLFTEVRKRQEGDVYVIEFMGTNVLQLIYVSDNMVVTYFENDDGEKITKITEGVGNPGRGDSFTQEELQKYPELNSKRGIPNENIENVIKTGSKKKMKGEHEQHRSRNVSQSYV
;
A
#
# COMPACT_ATOMS: atom_id res chain seq x y z
N MET A 1 2.45 -14.74 27.14
CA MET A 1 1.54 -13.66 26.68
C MET A 1 1.80 -13.43 25.20
N ASN A 2 0.94 -13.97 24.32
CA ASN A 2 0.99 -13.63 22.90
C ASN A 2 0.48 -12.20 22.75
N SER A 3 1.39 -11.24 22.55
CA SER A 3 1.01 -9.89 22.20
C SER A 3 0.43 -9.92 20.78
N GLN A 4 -0.89 -10.08 20.68
CA GLN A 4 -1.61 -9.91 19.41
C GLN A 4 -1.40 -8.46 18.96
N LYS A 5 -0.69 -8.28 17.85
CA LYS A 5 -0.42 -6.95 17.30
C LYS A 5 -1.60 -6.55 16.44
N ASP A 6 -2.40 -5.61 16.92
CA ASP A 6 -3.47 -5.00 16.13
C ASP A 6 -2.86 -3.98 15.17
N CYS A 7 -3.41 -3.89 13.96
CA CYS A 7 -3.04 -2.89 12.98
C CYS A 7 -4.21 -1.96 12.71
N LEU A 8 -3.99 -0.66 12.87
CA LEU A 8 -4.91 0.36 12.36
C LEU A 8 -4.70 0.46 10.85
N VAL A 9 -5.68 -0.02 10.08
CA VAL A 9 -5.71 0.14 8.63
C VAL A 9 -6.43 1.45 8.31
N CYS A 10 -5.77 2.29 7.51
CA CYS A 10 -6.27 3.59 7.10
C CYS A 10 -6.20 3.69 5.57
N LEU A 11 -7.35 3.74 4.92
CA LEU A 11 -7.45 3.80 3.46
C LEU A 11 -8.13 5.12 3.06
N VAL A 12 -7.50 5.82 2.12
CA VAL A 12 -8.10 7.01 1.49
C VAL A 12 -8.45 6.64 0.06
N PHE A 13 -9.73 6.71 -0.27
CA PHE A 13 -10.24 6.41 -1.60
C PHE A 13 -11.10 7.56 -2.12
N ARG A 14 -11.31 7.59 -3.42
CA ARG A 14 -12.18 8.58 -4.07
C ARG A 14 -13.44 7.88 -4.56
N ASP A 15 -14.58 8.39 -4.14
CA ASP A 15 -15.90 7.90 -4.53
C ASP A 15 -16.81 9.10 -4.83
N ASP A 16 -17.48 9.06 -5.97
CA ASP A 16 -18.23 10.18 -6.57
C ASP A 16 -17.49 11.54 -6.52
N GLY A 17 -16.20 11.52 -6.88
CA GLY A 17 -15.34 12.72 -6.87
C GLY A 17 -14.93 13.22 -5.48
N ARG A 18 -15.40 12.60 -4.39
CA ARG A 18 -15.06 12.96 -3.01
C ARG A 18 -14.03 12.02 -2.43
N CYS A 19 -13.04 12.56 -1.73
CA CYS A 19 -12.12 11.74 -0.95
C CYS A 19 -12.82 11.28 0.34
N GLN A 20 -12.84 9.98 0.58
CA GLN A 20 -13.37 9.36 1.78
C GLN A 20 -12.25 8.66 2.55
N LEU A 21 -12.39 8.64 3.87
CA LEU A 21 -11.46 8.00 4.79
C LEU A 21 -12.14 6.77 5.38
N PHE A 22 -11.56 5.60 5.16
CA PHE A 22 -11.93 4.37 5.86
C PHE A 22 -10.86 4.05 6.90
N THR A 23 -11.29 3.72 8.12
CA THR A 23 -10.38 3.40 9.22
C THR A 23 -10.94 2.23 9.99
N GLU A 24 -10.11 1.20 10.19
CA GLU A 24 -10.52 0.02 10.93
C GLU A 24 -9.34 -0.60 11.67
N VAL A 25 -9.60 -1.11 12.88
CA VAL A 25 -8.61 -1.88 13.62
C VAL A 25 -8.78 -3.35 13.25
N ARG A 26 -7.74 -3.94 12.65
CA ARG A 26 -7.73 -5.36 12.30
C ARG A 26 -6.74 -6.12 13.14
N LYS A 27 -7.18 -7.28 13.61
CA LYS A 27 -6.32 -8.23 14.28
C LYS A 27 -5.47 -8.93 13.22
N ARG A 28 -4.17 -9.01 13.50
CA ARG A 28 -3.24 -9.81 12.72
C ARG A 28 -3.69 -11.27 12.72
N GLN A 29 -3.80 -11.85 11.53
CA GLN A 29 -4.03 -13.28 11.31
C GLN A 29 -2.68 -14.01 11.36
N GLU A 30 -2.59 -15.21 10.79
CA GLU A 30 -1.30 -15.92 10.68
C GLU A 30 -0.29 -15.12 9.83
N GLY A 31 0.98 -15.07 10.26
CA GLY A 31 1.99 -14.25 9.57
C GLY A 31 1.68 -12.74 9.68
N ASP A 32 2.12 -11.92 8.72
CA ASP A 32 1.88 -10.46 8.68
C ASP A 32 0.63 -10.10 7.84
N VAL A 33 -0.42 -10.91 7.94
CA VAL A 33 -1.63 -10.83 7.11
C VAL A 33 -2.82 -10.25 7.91
N TYR A 34 -3.61 -9.40 7.26
CA TYR A 34 -4.83 -8.81 7.79
C TYR A 34 -5.94 -8.93 6.74
N VAL A 35 -7.13 -9.33 7.17
CA VAL A 35 -8.32 -9.44 6.29
C VAL A 35 -9.28 -8.29 6.60
N ILE A 36 -9.73 -7.59 5.57
CA ILE A 36 -10.61 -6.42 5.65
C ILE A 36 -11.78 -6.62 4.68
N GLU A 37 -13.00 -6.57 5.20
CA GLU A 37 -14.23 -6.61 4.39
C GLU A 37 -14.62 -5.18 4.00
N PHE A 38 -14.28 -4.76 2.78
CA PHE A 38 -14.55 -3.43 2.24
C PHE A 38 -14.55 -3.47 0.71
N MET A 39 -15.72 -3.27 0.08
CA MET A 39 -15.90 -3.39 -1.37
C MET A 39 -15.30 -4.70 -1.93
N GLY A 40 -15.66 -5.82 -1.30
CA GLY A 40 -15.02 -7.12 -1.48
C GLY A 40 -14.15 -7.52 -0.29
N THR A 41 -13.52 -8.67 -0.39
CA THR A 41 -12.60 -9.19 0.63
C THR A 41 -11.19 -8.76 0.29
N ASN A 42 -10.54 -8.02 1.19
CA ASN A 42 -9.19 -7.53 1.01
C ASN A 42 -8.23 -8.27 1.93
N VAL A 43 -7.14 -8.77 1.35
CA VAL A 43 -6.00 -9.31 2.09
C VAL A 43 -4.87 -8.29 2.04
N LEU A 44 -4.58 -7.68 3.19
CA LEU A 44 -3.42 -6.82 3.41
C LEU A 44 -2.26 -7.66 3.95
N GLN A 45 -1.07 -7.49 3.38
CA GLN A 45 0.16 -8.08 3.91
C GLN A 45 1.29 -7.04 3.98
N LEU A 46 2.03 -6.99 5.08
CA LEU A 46 3.32 -6.28 5.11
C LEU A 46 4.36 -7.19 4.46
N ILE A 47 4.90 -6.75 3.32
CA ILE A 47 5.80 -7.57 2.50
C ILE A 47 7.26 -7.12 2.56
N TYR A 48 7.50 -5.89 3.01
CA TYR A 48 8.84 -5.41 3.32
C TYR A 48 8.77 -4.25 4.32
N VAL A 49 9.68 -4.25 5.29
CA VAL A 49 9.86 -3.16 6.25
C VAL A 49 11.36 -2.95 6.42
N SER A 50 11.80 -1.70 6.23
CA SER A 50 13.13 -1.22 6.56
C SER A 50 13.02 0.07 7.37
N ASP A 51 14.16 0.66 7.69
CA ASP A 51 14.19 1.99 8.29
C ASP A 51 13.61 3.07 7.37
N ASN A 52 13.71 2.92 6.05
CA ASN A 52 13.34 3.97 5.08
C ASN A 52 12.07 3.64 4.28
N MET A 53 11.63 2.39 4.24
CA MET A 53 10.56 1.93 3.36
C MET A 53 9.65 0.92 4.05
N VAL A 54 8.35 1.15 3.94
CA VAL A 54 7.32 0.15 4.22
C VAL A 54 6.63 -0.19 2.91
N VAL A 55 6.57 -1.48 2.57
CA VAL A 55 5.83 -1.98 1.41
C VAL A 55 4.71 -2.90 1.88
N THR A 56 3.51 -2.58 1.44
CA THR A 56 2.28 -3.34 1.65
C THR A 56 1.82 -3.95 0.35
N TYR A 57 1.20 -5.13 0.45
CA TYR A 57 0.48 -5.79 -0.63
C TYR A 57 -1.00 -5.85 -0.25
N PHE A 58 -1.85 -5.54 -1.21
CA PHE A 58 -3.29 -5.74 -1.13
C PHE A 58 -3.74 -6.66 -2.26
N GLU A 59 -4.59 -7.62 -1.93
CA GLU A 59 -5.38 -8.37 -2.89
C GLU A 59 -6.84 -8.19 -2.54
N ASN A 60 -7.62 -7.64 -3.46
CA ASN A 60 -9.06 -7.46 -3.32
C ASN A 60 -9.77 -8.40 -4.29
N ASP A 61 -10.70 -9.18 -3.76
CA ASP A 61 -11.66 -9.97 -4.52
C ASP A 61 -13.05 -9.41 -4.28
N ASP A 62 -13.69 -8.90 -5.33
CA ASP A 62 -15.07 -8.39 -5.28
C ASP A 62 -16.10 -9.35 -5.88
N GLY A 63 -15.68 -10.57 -6.25
CA GLY A 63 -16.49 -11.60 -6.88
C GLY A 63 -16.53 -11.53 -8.41
N GLU A 64 -16.06 -10.45 -9.03
CA GLU A 64 -15.97 -10.29 -10.49
C GLU A 64 -14.53 -10.12 -10.96
N LYS A 65 -13.72 -9.40 -10.17
CA LYS A 65 -12.32 -9.14 -10.47
C LYS A 65 -11.44 -9.33 -9.24
N ILE A 66 -10.22 -9.78 -9.50
CA ILE A 66 -9.12 -9.74 -8.55
C ILE A 66 -8.27 -8.51 -8.85
N THR A 67 -8.16 -7.61 -7.87
CA THR A 67 -7.27 -6.44 -7.94
C THR A 67 -6.09 -6.64 -7.01
N LYS A 68 -4.88 -6.57 -7.54
CA LYS A 68 -3.62 -6.67 -6.80
C LYS A 68 -2.93 -5.31 -6.75
N ILE A 69 -2.53 -4.88 -5.57
CA ILE A 69 -1.89 -3.59 -5.35
C ILE A 69 -0.64 -3.80 -4.51
N THR A 70 0.47 -3.18 -4.91
CA THR A 70 1.57 -2.91 -3.98
C THR A 70 1.67 -1.43 -3.74
N GLU A 71 1.87 -1.06 -2.47
CA GLU A 71 2.07 0.32 -2.06
C GLU A 71 3.31 0.42 -1.19
N GLY A 72 4.28 1.20 -1.68
CA GLY A 72 5.51 1.54 -0.98
C GLY A 72 5.44 2.98 -0.48
N VAL A 73 5.73 3.19 0.80
CA VAL A 73 5.81 4.51 1.43
C VAL A 73 7.17 4.70 2.10
N GLY A 74 7.78 5.86 1.88
CA GLY A 74 8.97 6.29 2.61
C GLY A 74 8.64 6.45 4.10
N ASN A 75 9.59 6.20 5.00
CA ASN A 75 9.37 6.36 6.43
C ASN A 75 9.73 7.79 6.87
N PRO A 76 8.73 8.65 7.16
CA PRO A 76 8.96 10.07 7.42
C PRO A 76 9.78 10.35 8.69
N GLY A 77 10.02 9.35 9.54
CA GLY A 77 10.86 9.49 10.74
C GLY A 77 12.35 9.17 10.54
N ARG A 78 12.75 8.61 9.40
CA ARG A 78 14.12 8.08 9.18
C ARG A 78 14.70 8.33 7.78
N GLY A 79 13.85 8.65 6.80
CA GLY A 79 14.26 9.02 5.45
C GLY A 79 13.02 9.27 4.60
N ASP A 80 12.90 10.46 4.03
CA ASP A 80 11.71 10.80 3.25
C ASP A 80 11.62 10.00 1.95
N SER A 81 12.73 9.44 1.46
CA SER A 81 12.82 8.73 0.18
C SER A 81 13.42 7.33 0.30
N PHE A 82 13.07 6.47 -0.67
CA PHE A 82 13.72 5.17 -0.86
C PHE A 82 15.21 5.36 -1.18
N THR A 83 16.04 4.46 -0.65
CA THR A 83 17.43 4.29 -1.07
C THR A 83 17.51 3.72 -2.49
N GLN A 84 18.70 3.79 -3.12
CA GLN A 84 18.91 3.18 -4.44
C GLN A 84 18.64 1.68 -4.45
N GLU A 85 19.00 0.96 -3.38
CA GLU A 85 18.70 -0.47 -3.24
C GLU A 85 17.19 -0.71 -3.17
N GLU A 86 16.47 0.11 -2.40
CA GLU A 86 15.01 -0.01 -2.26
C GLU A 86 14.25 0.31 -3.55
N LEU A 87 14.76 1.26 -4.35
CA LEU A 87 14.23 1.55 -5.69
C LEU A 87 14.36 0.35 -6.64
N GLN A 88 15.38 -0.49 -6.49
CA GLN A 88 15.52 -1.73 -7.26
C GLN A 88 14.70 -2.88 -6.66
N LYS A 89 14.58 -2.92 -5.34
CA LYS A 89 13.84 -3.95 -4.61
C LYS A 89 12.34 -3.88 -4.84
N TYR A 90 11.76 -2.69 -4.95
CA TYR A 90 10.32 -2.52 -5.15
C TYR A 90 9.79 -3.22 -6.42
N PRO A 91 10.41 -3.05 -7.61
CA PRO A 91 10.09 -3.84 -8.79
C PRO A 91 10.21 -5.36 -8.60
N GLU A 92 11.20 -5.84 -7.86
CA GLU A 92 11.35 -7.28 -7.58
C GLU A 92 10.20 -7.82 -6.72
N LEU A 93 9.75 -7.04 -5.73
CA LEU A 93 8.62 -7.40 -4.87
C LEU A 93 7.31 -7.54 -5.66
N ASN A 94 7.13 -6.71 -6.68
CA ASN A 94 5.99 -6.77 -7.61
C ASN A 94 6.08 -8.01 -8.52
N SER A 95 7.23 -8.24 -9.15
CA SER A 95 7.43 -9.36 -10.08
C SER A 95 7.23 -10.71 -9.38
N LYS A 96 7.71 -10.87 -8.14
CA LYS A 96 7.47 -12.08 -7.33
C LYS A 96 5.99 -12.37 -7.06
N ARG A 97 5.11 -11.39 -7.25
CA ARG A 97 3.65 -11.48 -7.04
C ARG A 97 2.86 -11.43 -8.35
N GLY A 98 3.55 -11.43 -9.50
CA GLY A 98 2.92 -11.35 -10.81
C GLY A 98 2.31 -9.98 -11.11
N ILE A 99 2.73 -8.92 -10.42
CA ILE A 99 2.28 -7.56 -10.73
C ILE A 99 3.24 -6.96 -11.77
N PRO A 100 2.76 -6.58 -12.97
CA PRO A 100 3.56 -5.92 -14.01
C PRO A 100 4.17 -4.60 -13.50
N ASN A 101 5.45 -4.35 -13.80
CA ASN A 101 6.15 -3.15 -13.33
C ASN A 101 5.87 -1.91 -14.19
N GLU A 102 5.26 -2.08 -15.37
CA GLU A 102 4.82 -1.00 -16.24
C GLU A 102 3.72 -0.12 -15.61
N ASN A 103 3.02 -0.63 -14.59
CA ASN A 103 1.94 0.08 -13.90
C ASN A 103 2.40 0.84 -12.65
N ILE A 104 3.71 0.95 -12.42
CA ILE A 104 4.25 1.71 -11.27
C ILE A 104 3.98 3.21 -11.46
N GLU A 105 3.25 3.80 -10.53
CA GLU A 105 2.98 5.23 -10.45
C GLU A 105 3.64 5.85 -9.22
N ASN A 106 4.13 7.08 -9.36
CA ASN A 106 4.54 7.91 -8.21
C ASN A 106 3.34 8.74 -7.72
N VAL A 107 2.81 8.37 -6.55
CA VAL A 107 1.51 8.85 -6.04
C VAL A 107 1.54 10.32 -5.58
N ILE A 108 2.72 10.88 -5.30
CA ILE A 108 2.85 12.27 -4.84
C ILE A 108 2.61 13.26 -5.98
N LYS A 109 2.72 12.80 -7.23
CA LYS A 109 2.37 13.60 -8.41
C LYS A 109 0.87 13.58 -8.73
N THR A 110 0.15 12.55 -8.30
CA THR A 110 -1.26 12.32 -8.67
C THR A 110 -2.26 12.67 -7.56
N GLY A 111 -1.82 12.79 -6.31
CA GLY A 111 -2.60 13.29 -5.19
C GLY A 111 -2.11 14.66 -4.70
N SER A 112 -2.96 15.69 -4.81
CA SER A 112 -2.83 17.00 -4.16
C SER A 112 -1.96 18.07 -4.85
N LYS A 113 -2.60 18.88 -5.71
CA LYS A 113 -2.23 20.30 -5.90
C LYS A 113 -2.55 21.13 -4.64
N LYS A 114 -2.07 20.72 -3.48
CA LYS A 114 -1.96 21.55 -2.28
C LYS A 114 -0.66 21.18 -1.59
N LYS A 115 0.42 21.87 -1.95
CA LYS A 115 1.61 21.94 -1.11
C LYS A 115 1.18 22.51 0.24
N MET A 116 1.05 21.69 1.26
CA MET A 116 1.06 22.21 2.63
C MET A 116 2.50 22.64 2.92
N LYS A 117 2.69 23.91 3.28
CA LYS A 117 4.02 24.45 3.59
C LYS A 117 4.63 23.65 4.75
N GLY A 118 5.68 22.88 4.46
CA GLY A 118 6.44 22.09 5.44
C GLY A 118 6.67 20.62 5.08
N GLU A 119 6.09 20.10 4.00
CA GLU A 119 6.26 18.70 3.61
C GLU A 119 7.60 18.47 2.90
N HIS A 120 8.45 17.64 3.52
CA HIS A 120 9.55 16.98 2.84
C HIS A 120 8.97 16.09 1.72
N GLU A 121 9.63 16.04 0.57
CA GLU A 121 9.17 15.26 -0.59
C GLU A 121 9.33 13.77 -0.29
N GLN A 122 8.29 13.19 0.32
CA GLN A 122 8.25 11.76 0.63
C GLN A 122 8.36 10.97 -0.68
N HIS A 123 8.78 9.70 -0.68
CA HIS A 123 8.64 8.83 -1.84
C HIS A 123 7.42 7.92 -1.62
N ARG A 124 6.51 7.87 -2.58
CA ARG A 124 5.37 6.95 -2.58
C ARG A 124 5.19 6.32 -3.94
N SER A 125 5.31 5.00 -3.98
CA SER A 125 5.10 4.20 -5.18
C SER A 125 3.82 3.38 -5.00
N ARG A 126 3.03 3.29 -6.06
CA ARG A 126 1.89 2.38 -6.14
C ARG A 126 1.97 1.61 -7.43
N ASN A 127 1.61 0.34 -7.40
CA ASN A 127 1.47 -0.47 -8.59
C ASN A 127 0.18 -1.27 -8.50
N VAL A 128 -0.62 -1.27 -9.57
CA VAL A 128 -1.95 -1.90 -9.61
C VAL A 128 -2.01 -2.85 -10.78
N SER A 129 -2.57 -4.04 -10.56
CA SER A 129 -2.89 -5.03 -11.58
C SER A 129 -4.29 -5.58 -11.35
N GLN A 130 -4.99 -5.91 -12.43
CA GLN A 130 -6.35 -6.43 -12.40
C GLN A 130 -6.48 -7.64 -13.31
N SER A 131 -7.22 -8.64 -12.86
CA SER A 131 -7.63 -9.80 -13.63
C SER A 131 -9.09 -10.12 -13.35
N TYR A 132 -9.81 -10.60 -14.36
CA TYR A 132 -11.21 -11.02 -14.22
C TYR A 132 -11.27 -12.51 -13.84
N VAL A 133 -12.28 -12.88 -13.05
CA VAL A 133 -12.53 -14.26 -12.59
C VAL A 133 -13.30 -15.06 -13.64
#